data_AF-A0A899FXE0-F1
#
_entry.id   AF-A0A899FXE0-F1
#
_cell.length_a   1.000
_cell.length_b   1.000
_cell.length_c   1.000
_cell.angle_alpha   90.00
_cell.angle_beta   90.00
_cell.angle_gamma   90.00
#
_symmetry.space_group_name_H-M   'P 1'
#
loop_
_entity.id
_entity.type
_entity.pdbx_description
1 polymer ?
#
loop_
_entity_poly.entity_id
_entity_poly.type
_entity_poly.pdbx_seq_one_letter_code
_entity_poly.pdbx_strand_id
1 'polypeptide(L)'
;MKILLRKYLEELPAKKQSVKQVCNLTKELEIYSLTKAEKLMIINARPDTLVELYALIEECEERFNLEQLQQILDLIHSKMPLDSHEILDT
;
A
#
# COMPACT_ATOMS: atom_id res chain seq x y z
N MET A 1 20.42 5.98 17.39
CA MET A 1 19.76 5.18 16.33
C MET A 1 18.30 4.82 16.62
N LYS A 2 17.95 4.24 17.78
CA LYS A 2 16.55 3.81 18.10
C LYS A 2 15.48 4.91 18.03
N ILE A 3 15.81 6.16 18.35
CA ILE A 3 14.83 7.27 18.38
C ILE A 3 14.49 7.77 16.96
N LEU A 4 15.47 7.77 16.07
CA LEU A 4 15.30 8.24 14.68
C LEU A 4 14.44 7.26 13.86
N LEU A 5 14.64 5.96 14.05
CA LEU A 5 13.84 4.93 13.39
C LEU A 5 12.36 5.01 13.78
N ARG A 6 12.07 5.28 15.06
CA ARG A 6 10.68 5.44 15.52
C ARG A 6 10.02 6.66 14.89
N LYS A 7 10.70 7.80 14.85
CA LYS A 7 10.18 9.00 14.17
C LYS A 7 9.93 8.76 12.69
N TYR A 8 10.86 8.12 11.99
CA TYR A 8 10.72 7.78 10.58
C TYR A 8 9.51 6.86 10.31
N LEU A 9 9.30 5.84 11.15
CA LEU A 9 8.12 4.96 11.03
C LEU A 9 6.82 5.64 11.45
N GLU A 10 6.88 6.66 12.31
CA GLU A 10 5.72 7.47 12.71
C GLU A 10 5.28 8.48 11.64
N GLU A 11 6.17 8.88 10.75
CA GLU A 11 5.87 9.74 9.59
C GLU A 11 5.25 8.95 8.43
N LEU A 12 5.42 7.63 8.42
CA LEU A 12 4.84 6.76 7.40
C LEU A 12 3.37 6.39 7.73
N PRO A 13 2.54 6.13 6.69
CA PRO A 13 1.16 5.66 6.87
C PRO A 13 1.09 4.31 7.59
N ALA A 14 2.22 3.58 7.69
CA ALA A 14 2.41 2.40 8.52
C ALA A 14 2.03 2.59 10.01
N LYS A 15 2.08 3.84 10.53
CA LYS A 15 1.67 4.15 11.91
C LYS A 15 0.20 3.83 12.20
N LYS A 16 -0.68 3.94 11.20
CA LYS A 16 -2.13 3.72 11.36
C LYS A 16 -2.54 2.26 11.09
N GLN A 17 -1.60 1.39 10.74
CA GLN A 17 -1.89 0.03 10.34
C GLN A 17 -1.87 -0.93 11.54
N SER A 18 -2.92 -1.75 11.65
CA SER A 18 -2.98 -2.86 12.59
C SER A 18 -2.33 -4.11 12.00
N VAL A 19 -1.72 -4.94 12.87
CA VAL A 19 -1.15 -6.25 12.51
C VAL A 19 -2.16 -7.12 11.74
N LYS A 20 -3.46 -7.04 12.09
CA LYS A 20 -4.53 -7.77 11.38
C LYS A 20 -4.74 -7.27 9.95
N GLN A 21 -4.66 -5.96 9.73
CA GLN A 21 -4.82 -5.35 8.39
C GLN A 21 -3.66 -5.73 7.48
N VAL A 22 -2.43 -5.66 7.99
CA VAL A 22 -1.23 -6.08 7.25
C VAL A 22 -1.30 -7.56 6.89
N CYS A 23 -1.69 -8.43 7.82
CA CYS A 23 -1.80 -9.85 7.57
C CYS A 23 -2.88 -10.17 6.53
N ASN A 24 -4.03 -9.50 6.60
CA ASN A 24 -5.11 -9.67 5.62
C ASN A 24 -4.73 -9.17 4.23
N LEU A 25 -4.13 -7.97 4.14
CA LEU A 25 -3.67 -7.42 2.87
C LEU A 25 -2.60 -8.33 2.25
N THR A 26 -1.63 -8.80 3.06
CA THR A 26 -0.57 -9.70 2.56
C THR A 26 -1.15 -10.97 1.94
N LYS A 27 -2.17 -11.57 2.56
CA LYS A 27 -2.85 -12.77 2.05
C LYS A 27 -3.61 -12.51 0.75
N GLU A 28 -4.35 -11.41 0.68
CA GLU A 28 -5.09 -11.08 -0.54
C GLU A 28 -4.14 -10.67 -1.69
N LEU A 29 -2.97 -10.09 -1.35
CA LEU A 29 -1.88 -9.84 -2.30
C LEU A 29 -1.14 -11.11 -2.75
N GLU A 30 -1.39 -12.29 -2.18
CA GLU A 30 -0.82 -13.56 -2.69
C GLU A 30 -1.41 -14.01 -4.01
N ILE A 31 -2.62 -13.54 -4.34
CA ILE A 31 -3.28 -13.83 -5.61
C ILE A 31 -2.54 -13.15 -6.78
N TYR A 32 -1.87 -12.03 -6.49
CA TYR A 32 -1.08 -11.29 -7.46
C TYR A 32 0.38 -11.76 -7.43
N SER A 33 1.01 -11.81 -8.61
CA SER A 33 2.41 -12.19 -8.78
C SER A 33 3.37 -11.07 -8.35
N LEU A 34 3.24 -10.61 -7.11
CA LEU A 34 4.07 -9.56 -6.49
C LEU A 34 5.23 -10.20 -5.73
N THR A 35 6.40 -9.59 -5.83
CA THR A 35 7.58 -9.99 -5.06
C THR A 35 7.41 -9.63 -3.59
N LYS A 36 8.22 -10.25 -2.71
CA LYS A 36 8.19 -9.92 -1.28
C LYS A 36 8.56 -8.46 -1.01
N ALA A 37 9.44 -7.88 -1.82
CA ALA A 37 9.83 -6.49 -1.71
C ALA A 37 8.69 -5.54 -2.10
N GLU A 38 7.99 -5.83 -3.20
CA GLU A 38 6.82 -5.06 -3.66
C GLU A 38 5.69 -5.08 -2.63
N LYS A 39 5.36 -6.26 -2.08
CA LYS A 39 4.36 -6.39 -1.01
C LYS A 39 4.74 -5.54 0.21
N LEU A 40 6.01 -5.60 0.63
CA LEU A 40 6.50 -4.79 1.75
C LEU A 40 6.43 -3.29 1.44
N MET A 41 6.78 -2.89 0.22
CA MET A 41 6.71 -1.50 -0.22
C MET A 41 5.27 -0.99 -0.27
N ILE A 42 4.33 -1.77 -0.81
CA ILE A 42 2.89 -1.46 -0.84
C ILE A 42 2.35 -1.29 0.59
N ILE A 43 2.73 -2.19 1.52
CA ILE A 43 2.32 -2.09 2.92
C ILE A 43 2.91 -0.82 3.57
N ASN A 44 4.19 -0.54 3.36
CA ASN A 44 4.86 0.60 4.00
C ASN A 44 4.41 1.95 3.44
N ALA A 45 4.26 2.05 2.12
CA ALA A 45 3.90 3.28 1.42
C ALA A 45 2.38 3.50 1.40
N ARG A 46 1.59 2.43 1.38
CA ARG A 46 0.12 2.45 1.23
C ARG A 46 -0.30 3.39 0.09
N PRO A 47 -0.11 2.98 -1.18
CA PRO A 47 -0.42 3.83 -2.33
C PRO A 47 -1.92 4.14 -2.35
N ASP A 48 -2.25 5.40 -2.65
CA ASP A 48 -3.63 5.91 -2.77
C ASP A 48 -4.01 6.14 -4.24
N THR A 49 -3.01 6.21 -5.12
CA THR A 49 -3.19 6.38 -6.56
C THR A 49 -2.52 5.28 -7.36
N LEU A 50 -3.02 5.04 -8.57
CA LEU A 50 -2.38 4.11 -9.51
C LEU A 50 -0.94 4.52 -9.82
N VAL A 51 -0.66 5.83 -9.94
CA VAL A 51 0.68 6.35 -10.24
C VAL A 51 1.69 5.94 -9.17
N GLU A 52 1.30 6.00 -7.90
CA GLU A 52 2.12 5.50 -6.81
C GLU A 52 2.32 3.99 -6.91
N LEU A 53 1.26 3.23 -7.22
CA LEU A 53 1.37 1.78 -7.40
C LEU A 53 2.33 1.41 -8.55
N TYR A 54 2.29 2.15 -9.67
CA TYR A 54 3.24 2.01 -10.79
C TYR A 54 4.68 2.29 -10.36
N ALA A 55 4.91 3.22 -9.44
CA ALA A 55 6.25 3.51 -8.91
C ALA A 55 6.77 2.43 -7.94
N LEU A 56 5.89 1.60 -7.37
CA LEU A 56 6.25 0.56 -6.40
C LEU A 56 6.50 -0.81 -7.03
N ILE A 57 6.02 -1.05 -8.26
CA ILE A 57 6.11 -2.33 -8.95
C ILE A 57 7.04 -2.18 -10.16
N GLU A 58 8.07 -3.02 -10.24
CA GLU A 58 8.95 -3.04 -11.41
C GLU A 58 8.26 -3.68 -12.61
N GLU A 59 8.45 -3.10 -13.80
CA GLU A 59 7.87 -3.56 -15.07
C GLU A 59 6.33 -3.74 -14.97
N CYS A 60 5.69 -2.82 -14.23
CA CYS A 60 4.27 -2.91 -13.88
C CYS A 60 3.35 -3.02 -15.11
N GLU A 61 3.67 -2.33 -16.20
CA GLU A 61 2.90 -2.36 -17.46
C GLU A 61 3.00 -3.70 -18.21
N GLU A 62 4.09 -4.45 -18.04
CA GLU A 62 4.27 -5.76 -18.66
C GLU A 62 3.68 -6.88 -17.80
N ARG A 63 3.63 -6.71 -16.47
CA ARG A 63 3.21 -7.73 -15.52
C ARG A 63 1.73 -7.67 -15.13
N PHE A 64 1.13 -6.48 -15.17
CA PHE A 64 -0.24 -6.27 -14.72
C PHE A 64 -1.04 -5.42 -15.70
N ASN A 65 -2.32 -5.78 -15.86
CA ASN A 65 -3.24 -4.92 -16.60
C ASN A 65 -3.84 -3.85 -15.67
N LEU A 66 -4.42 -2.81 -16.28
CA LEU A 66 -4.98 -1.68 -15.55
C LEU A 66 -6.11 -2.10 -14.60
N GLU A 67 -6.91 -3.09 -14.97
CA GLU A 67 -7.97 -3.65 -14.12
C GLU A 67 -7.41 -4.32 -12.85
N GLN A 68 -6.34 -5.11 -12.97
CA GLN A 68 -5.67 -5.76 -11.85
C GLN A 68 -5.04 -4.73 -10.91
N LEU A 69 -4.44 -3.67 -11.45
CA LEU A 69 -3.87 -2.58 -10.65
C LEU A 69 -4.96 -1.81 -9.91
N GLN A 70 -6.09 -1.56 -10.56
CA GLN A 70 -7.25 -0.95 -9.92
C GLN A 70 -7.79 -1.84 -8.80
N GLN A 71 -7.89 -3.15 -9.03
CA GLN A 71 -8.31 -4.10 -7.99
C GLN A 71 -7.36 -4.10 -6.80
N ILE A 72 -6.04 -4.07 -7.02
CA ILE A 72 -5.04 -3.97 -5.95
C ILE A 72 -5.23 -2.67 -5.17
N LEU A 73 -5.46 -1.55 -5.85
CA LEU A 73 -5.68 -0.26 -5.21
C LEU A 73 -6.96 -0.26 -4.35
N ASP A 74 -8.06 -0.78 -4.90
CA ASP A 74 -9.33 -0.90 -4.17
C ASP A 74 -9.21 -1.84 -2.96
N LEU A 75 -8.41 -2.90 -3.07
CA LEU A 75 -8.07 -3.81 -1.98
C LEU A 75 -7.37 -3.07 -0.83
N ILE A 76 -6.39 -2.23 -1.17
CA ILE A 76 -5.63 -1.43 -0.21
C ILE A 76 -6.57 -0.46 0.50
N HIS A 77 -7.42 0.26 -0.23
CA HIS A 77 -8.42 1.16 0.35
C HIS A 77 -9.42 0.44 1.27
N SER A 78 -9.86 -0.76 0.88
CA SER A 78 -10.80 -1.57 1.65
C SER A 78 -10.20 -2.11 2.95
N LYS A 79 -8.96 -2.60 2.91
CA LYS A 79 -8.31 -3.24 4.09
C LYS A 79 -7.59 -2.26 4.99
N MET A 80 -7.11 -1.16 4.43
CA MET A 80 -6.45 -0.07 5.14
C MET A 80 -7.21 1.23 4.85
N PRO A 81 -8.39 1.45 5.46
CA PRO A 81 -9.05 2.74 5.35
C PRO A 81 -8.17 3.83 5.97
N LEU A 82 -8.00 4.95 5.27
CA LEU A 82 -7.56 6.19 5.92
C LEU A 82 -8.75 6.67 6.75
N ASP A 83 -8.50 7.10 8.00
CA ASP A 83 -9.46 7.95 8.70
C ASP A 83 -9.67 9.19 7.82
N SER A 84 -10.80 9.23 7.13
CA SER A 84 -11.20 10.30 6.24
C SER A 84 -11.31 11.60 7.01
N HIS A 85 -10.41 12.55 6.76
CA HIS A 85 -10.72 13.98 6.74
C HIS A 85 -9.56 14.75 6.10
N GLU A 86 -9.54 14.77 4.77
CA GLU A 86 -9.24 15.97 3.97
C GLU A 86 -9.77 15.69 2.56
N ILE A 87 -11.10 15.65 2.46
CA ILE A 87 -11.74 16.11 1.24
C ILE A 87 -11.39 17.60 1.20
N LEU A 88 -10.39 17.97 0.40
CA LEU A 88 -10.30 19.33 -0.10
C LEU A 88 -11.51 19.53 -1.01
N ASP A 89 -12.65 19.81 -0.40
CA ASP A 89 -13.80 20.39 -1.09
C ASP A 89 -13.28 21.66 -1.77
N THR A 90 -13.22 21.59 -3.10
CA THR A 90 -12.89 22.72 -3.98
C THR A 90 -14.11 23.59 -4.14
#